data_AF-A0AAI9CTK7-F1
#
_entry.id   AF-A0AAI9CTK7-F1
#
_cell.length_a   1.000
_cell.length_b   1.000
_cell.length_c   1.000
_cell.angle_alpha   90.00
_cell.angle_beta   90.00
_cell.angle_gamma   90.00
#
_symmetry.space_group_name_H-M   'P 1'
#
loop_
_entity.id
_entity.type
_entity.pdbx_description
1 polymer ?
#
loop_
_entity_poly.entity_id
_entity_poly.type
_entity_poly.pdbx_seq_one_letter_code
_entity_poly.pdbx_strand_id
1 'polypeptide(L)'
;MLSETYNSLKAYLYDRTTSPLLGSLVFSWIIWNYKFILLLFSNLSYPDKLRMINILYDSDFNFYITGFTAPLLTALFYIYIFPYPSKYVFKFSLERQDELNALKQKIHNNQLISLEKSQSLRKRISELSLEHAQEIEELENKVEYLSEQNSKLESEVKRLNKSHIIQSVEIEKPINKDESTPISQPIASYRDRAEMLILDFFDENENKPTEKSEIINFLSQNFHLKKYLIEKIFDDVLRGAIIETDTSHGSLKYKLTSYGLSKIIDSIPNLNF
;
A
#
# COMPACT_ATOMS: atom_id res chain seq x y z
N MET A 1 33.34 0.44 -36.43
CA MET A 1 34.70 -0.14 -36.50
C MET A 1 35.23 -0.49 -35.11
N LEU A 2 35.77 0.43 -34.29
CA LEU A 2 36.27 0.08 -32.94
C LEU A 2 35.17 -0.42 -31.97
N SER A 3 33.98 0.17 -32.06
CA SER A 3 32.79 -0.25 -31.31
C SER A 3 32.28 -1.63 -31.75
N GLU A 4 32.37 -1.95 -33.04
CA GLU A 4 31.98 -3.25 -33.59
C GLU A 4 32.99 -4.33 -33.20
N THR A 5 34.29 -4.02 -33.18
CA THR A 5 35.33 -4.93 -32.64
C THR A 5 35.19 -5.14 -31.14
N TYR A 6 34.80 -4.10 -30.38
CA TYR A 6 34.52 -4.23 -28.95
C TYR A 6 33.29 -5.11 -28.69
N ASN A 7 32.21 -4.89 -29.43
CA ASN A 7 30.98 -5.65 -29.27
C ASN A 7 31.12 -7.10 -29.75
N SER A 8 31.89 -7.37 -30.82
CA SER A 8 32.17 -8.72 -31.28
C SER A 8 33.13 -9.46 -30.35
N LEU A 9 34.16 -8.77 -29.83
CA LEU A 9 35.04 -9.33 -28.78
C LEU A 9 34.23 -9.62 -27.51
N LYS A 10 33.35 -8.71 -27.10
CA LYS A 10 32.46 -8.90 -25.95
C LYS A 10 31.51 -10.06 -26.16
N ALA A 11 30.89 -10.20 -27.33
CA ALA A 11 29.98 -11.31 -27.64
C ALA A 11 30.72 -12.65 -27.67
N TYR A 12 31.90 -12.72 -28.29
CA TYR A 12 32.73 -13.92 -28.33
C TYR A 12 33.29 -14.30 -26.96
N LEU A 13 33.69 -13.29 -26.17
CA LEU A 13 34.04 -13.49 -24.78
C LEU A 13 32.81 -13.96 -24.01
N TYR A 14 31.61 -13.38 -24.15
CA TYR A 14 30.42 -13.82 -23.42
C TYR A 14 30.05 -15.29 -23.70
N ASP A 15 30.19 -15.71 -24.96
CA ASP A 15 29.88 -17.07 -25.42
C ASP A 15 30.92 -18.11 -24.95
N ARG A 16 32.16 -17.69 -24.66
CA ARG A 16 33.26 -18.55 -24.15
C ARG A 16 33.64 -18.32 -22.68
N THR A 17 33.21 -17.22 -22.05
CA THR A 17 33.42 -16.87 -20.63
C THR A 17 32.38 -17.51 -19.72
N THR A 18 31.41 -18.23 -20.28
CA THR A 18 30.68 -19.30 -19.59
C THR A 18 31.57 -20.45 -19.15
N SER A 19 32.86 -20.48 -19.55
CA SER A 19 33.85 -21.38 -18.95
C SER A 19 34.59 -20.68 -17.80
N PRO A 20 34.32 -21.04 -16.53
CA PRO A 20 35.06 -20.54 -15.36
C PRO A 20 36.57 -20.76 -15.47
N LEU A 21 36.99 -21.75 -16.25
CA LEU A 21 38.39 -22.08 -16.51
C LEU A 21 39.09 -21.01 -17.32
N LEU A 22 38.50 -20.54 -18.41
CA LEU A 22 39.16 -19.56 -19.27
C LEU A 22 39.29 -18.21 -18.57
N GLY A 23 38.23 -17.78 -17.86
CA GLY A 23 38.27 -16.57 -17.05
C GLY A 23 39.36 -16.63 -15.98
N SER A 24 39.31 -17.65 -15.12
CA SER A 24 40.31 -17.81 -14.04
C SER A 24 41.73 -18.00 -14.57
N LEU A 25 41.93 -18.67 -15.71
CA LEU A 25 43.24 -18.83 -16.33
C LEU A 25 43.81 -17.51 -16.84
N VAL A 26 43.01 -16.68 -17.51
CA VAL A 26 43.45 -15.36 -18.00
C VAL A 26 43.81 -14.46 -16.81
N PHE A 27 42.98 -14.41 -15.77
CA PHE A 27 43.26 -13.64 -14.56
C PHE A 27 44.53 -14.15 -13.84
N SER A 28 44.66 -15.46 -13.70
CA SER A 28 45.83 -16.08 -13.10
C SER A 28 47.12 -15.82 -13.89
N TRP A 29 47.04 -15.86 -15.22
CA TRP A 29 48.17 -15.55 -16.11
C TRP A 29 48.63 -14.10 -15.94
N ILE A 30 47.69 -13.17 -15.85
CA ILE A 30 47.97 -11.74 -15.59
C ILE A 30 48.70 -11.56 -14.25
N ILE A 31 48.27 -12.27 -13.21
CA ILE A 31 48.89 -12.21 -11.87
C ILE A 31 50.34 -12.72 -11.92
N TRP A 32 50.57 -13.88 -12.53
CA TRP A 32 51.91 -14.47 -12.61
C TRP A 32 52.84 -13.73 -13.58
N ASN A 33 52.31 -13.10 -14.63
CA ASN A 33 53.06 -12.33 -15.63
C ASN A 33 52.92 -10.81 -15.44
N TYR A 34 52.71 -10.36 -14.21
CA TYR A 34 52.50 -8.93 -13.92
C TYR A 34 53.67 -8.05 -14.41
N LYS A 35 54.91 -8.54 -14.31
CA LYS A 35 56.11 -7.82 -14.79
C LYS A 35 56.07 -7.58 -16.30
N PHE A 36 55.60 -8.56 -17.06
CA PHE A 36 55.43 -8.44 -18.50
C PHE A 36 54.35 -7.40 -18.85
N ILE A 37 53.24 -7.40 -18.10
CA ILE A 37 52.16 -6.43 -18.29
C ILE A 37 52.64 -5.00 -17.95
N LEU A 38 53.34 -4.83 -16.83
CA LEU A 38 53.95 -3.55 -16.47
C LEU A 38 54.94 -3.07 -17.53
N LEU A 39 55.72 -4.00 -18.12
CA LEU A 39 56.65 -3.70 -19.18
C LEU A 39 55.95 -3.25 -20.47
N LEU A 40 54.83 -3.90 -20.84
CA LEU A 40 54.02 -3.51 -22.00
C LEU A 40 53.55 -2.05 -21.88
N PHE A 41 53.06 -1.66 -20.70
CA PHE A 41 52.60 -0.31 -20.40
C PHE A 41 53.70 0.69 -20.02
N SER A 42 54.97 0.26 -19.96
CA SER A 42 56.09 1.16 -19.67
C SER A 42 56.40 2.08 -20.85
N ASN A 43 56.99 3.25 -20.56
CA ASN A 43 57.45 4.23 -21.56
C ASN A 43 58.81 3.89 -22.18
N LEU A 44 59.27 2.64 -22.07
CA LEU A 44 60.55 2.21 -22.64
C LEU A 44 60.50 2.16 -24.16
N SER A 45 61.65 2.38 -24.80
CA SER A 45 61.80 2.20 -26.25
C SER A 45 61.55 0.74 -26.64
N TYR A 46 61.09 0.49 -27.87
CA TYR A 46 60.81 -0.88 -28.34
C TYR A 46 62.02 -1.83 -28.20
N PRO A 47 63.26 -1.43 -28.57
CA PRO A 47 64.44 -2.26 -28.34
C PRO A 47 64.70 -2.59 -26.86
N ASP A 48 64.48 -1.62 -25.97
CA ASP A 48 64.70 -1.82 -24.53
C ASP A 48 63.62 -2.74 -23.93
N LYS A 49 62.37 -2.67 -24.42
CA LYS A 49 61.32 -3.63 -24.03
C LYS A 49 61.70 -5.05 -24.40
N LEU A 50 62.17 -5.30 -25.62
CA LEU A 50 62.58 -6.65 -26.04
C LEU A 50 63.76 -7.17 -25.21
N ARG A 51 64.75 -6.33 -24.92
CA ARG A 51 65.86 -6.71 -24.03
C ARG A 51 65.34 -7.09 -22.64
N MET A 52 64.39 -6.32 -22.11
CA MET A 52 63.83 -6.59 -20.78
C MET A 52 62.94 -7.85 -20.76
N ILE A 53 62.24 -8.18 -21.85
CA ILE A 53 61.51 -9.46 -21.98
C ILE A 53 62.49 -10.62 -21.94
N ASN A 54 63.61 -10.54 -22.67
CA ASN A 54 64.62 -11.60 -22.66
C ASN A 54 65.23 -11.80 -21.27
N ILE A 55 65.48 -10.71 -20.53
CA ILE A 55 65.95 -10.79 -19.14
C ILE A 55 64.88 -11.39 -18.22
N LEU A 56 63.61 -11.03 -18.43
CA LEU A 56 62.50 -11.51 -17.62
C LEU A 56 62.26 -13.02 -17.78
N TYR A 57 62.53 -13.55 -18.97
CA TYR A 57 62.35 -14.96 -19.34
C TYR A 57 63.69 -15.62 -19.75
N ASP A 58 64.77 -15.29 -19.06
CA ASP A 58 66.14 -15.72 -19.37
C ASP A 58 66.34 -17.26 -19.27
N SER A 59 65.44 -17.95 -18.57
CA SER A 59 65.45 -19.41 -18.47
C SER A 59 64.17 -20.00 -19.02
N ASP A 60 64.31 -21.02 -19.87
CA ASP A 60 63.19 -21.83 -20.38
C ASP A 60 62.30 -22.35 -19.24
N PHE A 61 62.91 -22.74 -18.11
CA PHE A 61 62.18 -23.20 -16.94
C PHE A 61 61.27 -22.12 -16.37
N ASN A 62 61.77 -20.88 -16.23
CA ASN A 62 60.97 -19.76 -15.75
C ASN A 62 59.85 -19.45 -16.75
N PHE A 63 60.13 -19.46 -18.05
CA PHE A 63 59.13 -19.23 -19.09
C PHE A 63 57.96 -20.21 -19.02
N TYR A 64 58.23 -21.52 -18.96
CA TYR A 64 57.16 -22.54 -18.89
C TYR A 64 56.40 -22.50 -17.57
N ILE A 65 57.08 -22.27 -16.45
CA ILE A 65 56.44 -22.23 -15.13
C ILE A 65 55.57 -20.99 -14.97
N THR A 66 56.10 -19.79 -15.21
CA THR A 66 55.31 -18.55 -15.04
C THR A 66 54.32 -18.31 -16.18
N GLY A 67 54.63 -18.81 -17.38
CA GLY A 67 53.79 -18.63 -18.57
C GLY A 67 52.61 -19.58 -18.64
N PHE A 68 52.74 -20.82 -18.14
CA PHE A 68 51.71 -21.84 -18.32
C PHE A 68 51.38 -22.60 -17.03
N THR A 69 52.38 -23.25 -16.41
CA THR A 69 52.13 -24.21 -15.31
C THR A 69 51.56 -23.55 -14.06
N ALA A 70 52.17 -22.45 -13.59
CA ALA A 70 51.71 -21.75 -12.39
C ALA A 70 50.35 -21.07 -12.62
N PRO A 71 50.11 -20.36 -13.73
CA PRO A 71 48.77 -19.85 -14.05
C PRO A 71 47.68 -20.92 -14.06
N LEU A 72 47.95 -22.07 -14.69
CA LEU A 72 47.02 -23.19 -14.80
C LEU A 72 46.73 -23.81 -13.43
N LEU A 73 47.75 -24.08 -12.62
CA LEU A 73 47.57 -24.62 -11.27
C LEU A 73 46.80 -23.67 -10.36
N THR A 74 47.09 -22.37 -10.40
CA THR A 74 46.35 -21.38 -9.63
C THR A 74 44.90 -21.24 -10.12
N ALA A 75 44.63 -21.33 -11.42
CA ALA A 75 43.28 -21.32 -11.96
C ALA A 75 42.48 -22.56 -11.52
N LEU A 76 43.09 -23.75 -11.58
CA LEU A 76 42.48 -24.98 -11.07
C LEU A 76 42.24 -24.90 -9.56
N PHE A 77 43.23 -24.43 -8.79
CA PHE A 77 43.08 -24.20 -7.35
C PHE A 77 41.91 -23.26 -7.07
N TYR A 78 41.80 -22.15 -7.80
CA TYR A 78 40.70 -21.21 -7.64
C TYR A 78 39.34 -21.87 -7.96
N ILE A 79 39.22 -22.60 -9.07
CA ILE A 79 37.92 -23.21 -9.44
C ILE A 79 37.53 -24.32 -8.47
N TYR A 80 38.47 -25.16 -8.04
CA TYR A 80 38.15 -26.34 -7.23
C TYR A 80 38.16 -26.04 -5.73
N ILE A 81 39.12 -25.27 -5.23
CA ILE A 81 39.32 -25.09 -3.79
C ILE A 81 38.55 -23.87 -3.26
N PHE A 82 38.43 -22.78 -4.02
CA PHE A 82 37.72 -21.57 -3.58
C PHE A 82 36.21 -21.75 -3.29
N PRO A 83 35.46 -22.63 -3.99
CA PRO A 83 34.04 -22.85 -3.68
C PRO A 83 33.78 -23.38 -2.27
N TYR A 84 34.70 -24.16 -1.68
CA TYR A 84 34.53 -24.73 -0.35
C TYR A 84 34.46 -23.69 0.77
N PRO A 85 35.45 -22.78 0.94
CA PRO A 85 35.35 -21.69 1.91
C PRO A 85 34.23 -20.72 1.54
N SER A 86 34.00 -20.46 0.24
CA SER A 86 32.90 -19.60 -0.22
C SER A 86 31.54 -20.13 0.24
N LYS A 87 31.28 -21.44 0.13
CA LYS A 87 30.07 -22.09 0.62
C LYS A 87 29.91 -21.93 2.13
N TYR A 88 31.00 -22.06 2.89
CA TYR A 88 30.97 -21.89 4.35
C TYR A 88 30.60 -20.45 4.74
N VAL A 89 31.25 -19.46 4.14
CA VAL A 89 30.96 -18.04 4.38
C VAL A 89 29.53 -17.71 3.96
N PHE A 90 29.08 -18.22 2.82
CA PHE A 90 27.72 -18.01 2.34
C PHE A 90 26.67 -18.61 3.29
N LYS A 91 26.90 -19.85 3.76
CA LYS A 91 26.05 -20.49 4.76
C LYS A 91 25.98 -19.67 6.06
N PHE A 92 27.13 -19.27 6.59
CA PHE A 92 27.20 -18.43 7.79
C PHE A 92 26.46 -17.10 7.61
N SER A 93 26.60 -16.47 6.45
CA SER A 93 25.92 -15.22 6.12
C SER A 93 24.39 -15.40 6.06
N LEU A 94 23.91 -16.49 5.48
CA LEU A 94 22.48 -16.80 5.42
C LEU A 94 21.90 -17.05 6.81
N GLU A 95 22.56 -17.90 7.61
CA GLU A 95 22.15 -18.17 8.99
C GLU A 95 22.06 -16.86 9.79
N ARG A 96 23.05 -15.97 9.63
CA ARG A 96 23.04 -14.67 10.30
C ARG A 96 21.93 -13.76 9.81
N GLN A 97 21.62 -13.78 8.52
CA GLN A 97 20.53 -13.00 7.94
C GLN A 97 19.17 -13.48 8.46
N ASP A 98 18.98 -14.79 8.59
CA ASP A 98 17.78 -15.39 9.16
C ASP A 98 17.62 -15.02 10.64
N GLU A 99 18.69 -15.09 11.44
CA GLU A 99 18.69 -14.63 12.83
C GLU A 99 18.31 -13.15 12.96
N LEU A 100 18.89 -12.29 12.11
CA LEU A 100 18.59 -10.86 12.09
C LEU A 100 17.14 -10.60 11.68
N ASN A 101 16.61 -11.36 10.73
CA ASN A 101 15.21 -11.26 10.31
C ASN A 101 14.26 -11.71 11.42
N ALA A 102 14.57 -12.82 12.11
CA ALA A 102 13.81 -13.28 13.26
C ALA A 102 13.85 -12.25 14.41
N LEU A 103 15.00 -11.63 14.66
CA LEU A 103 15.14 -10.58 15.66
C LEU A 103 14.34 -9.32 15.28
N LYS A 104 14.41 -8.88 14.02
CA LYS A 104 13.60 -7.76 13.51
C LYS A 104 12.11 -8.02 13.66
N GLN A 105 11.65 -9.24 13.35
CA GLN A 105 10.25 -9.62 13.53
C GLN A 105 9.83 -9.59 15.01
N LYS A 106 10.70 -10.03 15.93
CA LYS A 106 10.47 -9.94 17.38
C LYS A 106 10.42 -8.49 17.87
N ILE A 107 11.31 -7.63 17.37
CA ILE A 107 11.39 -6.21 17.78
C ILE A 107 10.21 -5.40 17.24
N HIS A 108 9.79 -5.65 16.00
CA HIS A 108 8.77 -4.84 15.35
C HIS A 108 7.33 -5.28 15.61
N ASN A 109 7.08 -6.36 16.36
CA ASN A 109 5.73 -6.95 16.61
C ASN A 109 4.89 -7.23 15.35
N ASN A 110 5.41 -7.01 14.14
CA ASN A 110 4.75 -7.22 12.87
C ASN A 110 5.24 -8.54 12.29
N GLN A 111 4.44 -9.58 12.51
CA GLN A 111 4.66 -10.90 11.94
C GLN A 111 4.46 -10.83 10.41
N LEU A 112 5.48 -11.23 9.65
CA LEU A 112 5.23 -11.78 8.33
C LEU A 112 4.52 -13.13 8.56
N ILE A 113 3.26 -13.19 8.15
CA ILE A 113 2.42 -14.38 8.32
C ILE A 113 3.03 -15.49 7.46
N SER A 114 3.39 -16.62 8.05
CA SER A 114 3.85 -17.79 7.27
C SER A 114 2.76 -18.23 6.29
N LEU A 115 3.14 -18.89 5.19
CA LEU A 115 2.18 -19.33 4.16
C LEU A 115 1.01 -20.13 4.79
N GLU A 116 1.32 -21.05 5.69
CA GLU A 116 0.32 -21.83 6.44
C GLU A 116 -0.61 -20.95 7.29
N LYS A 117 -0.06 -19.98 8.01
CA LYS A 117 -0.87 -19.03 8.78
C LYS A 117 -1.71 -18.11 7.89
N SER A 118 -1.23 -17.80 6.68
CA SER A 118 -2.00 -17.01 5.71
C SER A 118 -3.18 -17.82 5.16
N GLN A 119 -2.96 -19.10 4.86
CA GLN A 119 -4.00 -20.01 4.41
C GLN A 119 -5.05 -20.26 5.51
N SER A 120 -4.64 -20.49 6.76
CA SER A 120 -5.57 -20.68 7.87
C SER A 120 -6.36 -19.41 8.17
N LEU A 121 -5.73 -18.23 8.10
CA LEU A 121 -6.40 -16.95 8.27
C LEU A 121 -7.43 -16.70 7.16
N ARG A 122 -7.09 -16.98 5.91
CA ARG A 122 -8.04 -16.88 4.77
C ARG A 122 -9.24 -17.80 4.96
N LYS A 123 -8.99 -19.04 5.40
CA LYS A 123 -10.06 -20.00 5.71
C LYS A 123 -10.96 -19.46 6.82
N ARG A 124 -10.39 -18.93 7.90
CA ARG A 124 -11.16 -18.37 9.02
C ARG A 124 -11.98 -17.15 8.60
N ILE A 125 -11.44 -16.28 7.75
CA ILE A 125 -12.19 -15.14 7.19
C ILE A 125 -13.37 -15.62 6.34
N SER A 126 -13.17 -16.67 5.53
CA SER A 126 -14.24 -17.26 4.73
C SER A 126 -15.34 -17.87 5.59
N GLU A 127 -14.98 -18.61 6.64
CA GLU A 127 -15.94 -19.17 7.61
C GLU A 127 -16.74 -18.05 8.29
N LEU A 128 -16.05 -17.03 8.81
CA LEU A 128 -16.70 -15.89 9.47
C LEU A 128 -17.65 -15.14 8.52
N SER A 129 -17.27 -14.99 7.25
CA SER A 129 -18.12 -14.34 6.25
C SER A 129 -19.39 -15.11 5.96
N LEU A 130 -19.33 -16.45 6.02
CA LEU A 130 -20.50 -17.31 5.85
C LEU A 130 -21.42 -17.23 7.08
N GLU A 131 -20.84 -17.28 8.29
CA GLU A 131 -21.58 -17.10 9.55
C GLU A 131 -22.31 -15.76 9.58
N HIS A 132 -21.63 -14.67 9.19
CA HIS A 132 -22.23 -13.34 9.12
C HIS A 132 -23.33 -13.24 8.06
N ALA A 133 -23.17 -13.89 6.90
CA ALA A 133 -24.20 -13.91 5.87
C ALA A 133 -25.47 -14.61 6.37
N GLN A 134 -25.32 -15.72 7.10
CA GLN A 134 -26.44 -16.42 7.73
C GLN A 134 -27.11 -15.56 8.80
N GLU A 135 -26.34 -14.88 9.66
CA GLU A 135 -26.89 -13.99 10.68
C GLU A 135 -27.68 -12.81 10.06
N ILE A 136 -27.19 -12.25 8.96
CA ILE A 136 -27.90 -11.20 8.21
C ILE A 136 -29.23 -11.75 7.66
N GLU A 137 -29.23 -12.92 7.04
CA GLU A 137 -30.44 -13.56 6.50
C GLU A 137 -31.47 -13.83 7.61
N GLU A 138 -31.04 -14.32 8.77
CA GLU A 138 -31.91 -14.53 9.93
C GLU A 138 -32.51 -13.22 10.46
N LEU A 139 -31.69 -12.16 10.53
CA LEU A 139 -32.14 -10.84 10.96
C LEU A 139 -33.11 -10.21 9.96
N GLU A 140 -32.86 -10.35 8.65
CA GLU A 140 -33.74 -9.86 7.59
C GLU A 140 -35.12 -10.56 7.64
N ASN A 141 -35.13 -11.89 7.76
CA ASN A 141 -36.37 -12.65 7.93
C ASN A 141 -37.15 -12.22 9.19
N LYS A 142 -36.44 -11.91 10.27
CA LYS A 142 -37.06 -11.41 11.51
C LYS A 142 -37.63 -10.01 11.34
N VAL A 143 -36.95 -9.13 10.61
CA VAL A 143 -37.44 -7.79 10.29
C VAL A 143 -38.70 -7.88 9.44
N GLU A 144 -38.71 -8.73 8.41
CA GLU A 144 -39.89 -8.96 7.57
C GLU A 144 -41.07 -9.48 8.40
N TYR A 145 -40.85 -10.51 9.22
CA TYR A 145 -41.87 -11.05 10.12
C TYR A 145 -42.44 -9.99 11.07
N LEU A 146 -41.59 -9.18 11.70
CA LEU A 146 -42.03 -8.11 12.61
C LEU A 146 -42.76 -7.00 11.87
N SER A 147 -42.35 -6.67 10.64
CA SER A 147 -43.02 -5.69 9.79
C SER A 147 -44.42 -6.15 9.40
N GLU A 148 -44.58 -7.42 9.02
CA GLU A 148 -45.90 -8.01 8.76
C GLU A 148 -46.80 -7.97 9.99
N GLN A 149 -46.26 -8.30 11.16
CA GLN A 149 -47.02 -8.23 12.41
C GLN A 149 -47.45 -6.80 12.73
N ASN A 150 -46.56 -5.82 12.57
CA ASN A 150 -46.91 -4.41 12.76
C ASN A 150 -48.00 -3.96 11.77
N SER A 151 -47.89 -4.33 10.49
CA SER A 151 -48.92 -4.03 9.48
C SER A 151 -50.28 -4.65 9.84
N LYS A 152 -50.30 -5.91 10.31
CA LYS A 152 -51.53 -6.56 10.79
C LYS A 152 -52.12 -5.83 12.00
N LEU A 153 -51.31 -5.51 13.00
CA LEU A 153 -51.72 -4.75 14.19
C LEU A 153 -52.24 -3.35 13.83
N GLU A 154 -51.56 -2.62 12.94
CA GLU A 154 -52.02 -1.31 12.45
C GLU A 154 -53.38 -1.42 11.75
N SER A 155 -53.57 -2.46 10.93
CA SER A 155 -54.85 -2.71 10.26
C SER A 155 -55.96 -3.03 11.27
N GLU A 156 -55.64 -3.75 12.35
CA GLU A 156 -56.57 -4.10 13.41
C GLU A 156 -56.93 -2.89 14.28
N VAL A 157 -55.94 -2.08 14.67
CA VAL A 157 -56.15 -0.78 15.34
C VAL A 157 -57.03 0.12 14.47
N LYS A 158 -56.77 0.19 13.16
CA LYS A 158 -57.59 0.98 12.23
C LYS A 158 -59.03 0.47 12.14
N ARG A 159 -59.23 -0.86 12.15
CA ARG A 159 -60.57 -1.47 12.18
C ARG A 159 -61.30 -1.19 13.49
N LEU A 160 -60.63 -1.34 14.63
CA LEU A 160 -61.17 -1.08 15.97
C LEU A 160 -61.50 0.41 16.17
N ASN A 161 -60.64 1.31 15.71
CA ASN A 161 -60.93 2.75 15.71
C ASN A 161 -62.13 3.07 14.82
N LYS A 162 -62.27 2.42 13.65
CA LYS A 162 -63.45 2.63 12.79
C LYS A 162 -64.73 2.11 13.45
N SER A 163 -64.70 1.00 14.19
CA SER A 163 -65.85 0.54 14.99
C SER A 163 -66.16 1.45 16.18
N HIS A 164 -65.15 2.03 16.83
CA HIS A 164 -65.33 3.03 17.89
C HIS A 164 -65.89 4.35 17.36
N ILE A 165 -65.50 4.79 16.16
CA ILE A 165 -66.08 5.97 15.50
C ILE A 165 -67.55 5.71 15.14
N ILE A 166 -67.93 4.49 14.73
CA ILE A 166 -69.35 4.16 14.44
C ILE A 166 -70.18 4.07 15.74
N GLN A 167 -69.60 3.66 16.87
CA GLN A 167 -70.28 3.67 18.17
C GLN A 167 -70.37 5.05 18.84
N SER A 168 -69.56 6.02 18.44
CA SER A 168 -69.53 7.37 19.04
C SER A 168 -70.24 8.47 18.22
N VAL A 169 -70.80 8.15 17.05
CA VAL A 169 -71.50 9.12 16.17
C VAL A 169 -72.97 9.37 16.56
N GLU A 170 -73.52 8.70 17.58
CA GLU A 170 -74.90 8.97 18.04
C GLU A 170 -75.01 9.98 19.20
N ILE A 171 -73.92 10.59 19.67
CA ILE A 171 -74.01 11.66 20.69
C ILE A 171 -73.10 12.85 20.33
N GLU A 172 -73.77 13.87 19.77
CA GLU A 172 -73.48 15.32 19.82
C GLU A 172 -72.28 15.94 19.07
N LYS A 173 -72.63 16.87 18.15
CA LYS A 173 -71.82 18.00 17.63
C LYS A 173 -71.81 19.15 18.66
N PRO A 174 -71.06 20.24 18.42
CA PRO A 174 -69.63 20.38 18.10
C PRO A 174 -68.93 21.27 19.19
N ILE A 175 -67.60 21.45 19.19
CA ILE A 175 -66.88 22.70 19.52
C ILE A 175 -65.36 22.44 19.65
N ASN A 176 -64.60 23.38 19.08
CA ASN A 176 -63.16 23.69 19.19
C ASN A 176 -62.11 22.71 18.64
N LYS A 177 -61.53 23.12 17.50
CA LYS A 177 -60.15 22.81 17.11
C LYS A 177 -59.27 23.95 17.59
N ASP A 178 -58.39 23.68 18.54
CA ASP A 178 -56.99 24.07 18.41
C ASP A 178 -56.11 23.07 19.16
N GLU A 179 -54.92 22.84 18.60
CA GLU A 179 -53.79 22.05 19.12
C GLU A 179 -53.89 20.51 19.09
N SER A 180 -53.42 19.92 17.99
CA SER A 180 -52.30 18.97 18.04
C SER A 180 -51.71 18.70 16.65
N THR A 181 -50.42 18.97 16.58
CA THR A 181 -49.42 18.82 15.53
C THR A 181 -49.45 17.46 14.80
N PRO A 182 -49.25 17.43 13.48
CA PRO A 182 -48.59 16.30 12.82
C PRO A 182 -47.15 16.70 12.49
N ILE A 183 -46.19 16.27 13.33
CA ILE A 183 -44.77 16.24 12.92
C ILE A 183 -44.65 15.13 11.88
N SER A 184 -44.70 15.53 10.62
CA SER A 184 -44.20 14.75 9.49
C SER A 184 -43.17 15.62 8.78
N GLN A 185 -41.92 15.60 9.27
CA GLN A 185 -40.80 16.08 8.47
C GLN A 185 -40.29 14.92 7.60
N PRO A 186 -39.91 15.18 6.34
CA PRO A 186 -39.35 14.16 5.45
C PRO A 186 -38.01 13.69 6.02
N ILE A 187 -37.72 12.40 5.91
CA ILE A 187 -36.39 11.85 6.21
C ILE A 187 -35.39 12.49 5.24
N ALA A 188 -34.77 13.60 5.65
CA ALA A 188 -33.60 14.14 4.97
C ALA A 188 -32.52 13.05 4.95
N SER A 189 -31.91 12.81 3.79
CA SER A 189 -30.89 11.78 3.64
C SER A 189 -29.76 12.04 4.64
N TYR A 190 -29.16 11.00 5.22
CA TYR A 190 -28.01 11.16 6.13
C TYR A 190 -26.89 12.03 5.53
N ARG A 191 -26.81 12.05 4.19
CA ARG A 191 -25.97 12.94 3.41
C ARG A 191 -26.32 14.42 3.62
N ASP A 192 -27.58 14.81 3.51
CA ASP A 192 -28.01 16.21 3.59
C ASP A 192 -27.71 16.79 4.98
N ARG A 193 -27.92 15.98 6.02
CA ARG A 193 -27.57 16.36 7.41
C ARG A 193 -26.05 16.49 7.60
N ALA A 194 -25.27 15.64 6.94
CA ALA A 194 -23.81 15.71 7.00
C ALA A 194 -23.26 16.90 6.23
N GLU A 195 -23.86 17.22 5.07
CA GLU A 195 -23.55 18.42 4.30
C GLU A 195 -23.80 19.68 5.16
N MET A 196 -24.95 19.78 5.84
CA MET A 196 -25.23 20.91 6.75
C MET A 196 -24.17 21.04 7.86
N LEU A 197 -23.86 19.94 8.56
CA LEU A 197 -22.88 19.99 9.65
C LEU A 197 -21.47 20.36 9.20
N ILE A 198 -21.09 19.97 7.98
CA ILE A 198 -19.80 20.36 7.39
C ILE A 198 -19.80 21.85 7.04
N LEU A 199 -20.91 22.37 6.50
CA LEU A 199 -21.04 23.79 6.20
C LEU A 199 -20.96 24.61 7.49
N ASP A 200 -21.69 24.21 8.54
CA ASP A 200 -21.64 24.86 9.87
C ASP A 200 -20.22 24.84 10.45
N PHE A 201 -19.54 23.69 10.37
CA PHE A 201 -18.16 23.55 10.85
C PHE A 201 -17.20 24.53 10.18
N PHE A 202 -17.29 24.70 8.86
CA PHE A 202 -16.40 25.61 8.15
C PHE A 202 -16.83 27.08 8.24
N ASP A 203 -18.11 27.36 8.46
CA ASP A 203 -18.60 28.71 8.78
C ASP A 203 -18.02 29.20 10.12
N GLU A 204 -18.13 28.37 11.16
CA GLU A 204 -17.56 28.65 12.49
C GLU A 204 -16.03 28.79 12.47
N ASN A 205 -15.35 28.10 11.55
CA ASN A 205 -13.89 28.11 11.43
C ASN A 205 -13.35 29.09 10.37
N GLU A 206 -14.17 30.04 9.88
CA GLU A 206 -13.79 31.05 8.86
C GLU A 206 -13.17 30.42 7.59
N ASN A 207 -13.62 29.23 7.22
CA ASN A 207 -13.10 28.44 6.10
C ASN A 207 -11.57 28.21 6.11
N LYS A 208 -10.96 28.11 7.30
CA LYS A 208 -9.53 27.79 7.43
C LYS A 208 -9.25 26.36 6.92
N PRO A 209 -8.10 26.11 6.25
CA PRO A 209 -7.74 24.76 5.81
C PRO A 209 -7.52 23.81 7.00
N THR A 210 -8.33 22.76 7.09
CA THR A 210 -8.43 21.85 8.23
C THR A 210 -8.01 20.43 7.87
N GLU A 211 -7.45 19.67 8.81
CA GLU A 211 -7.09 18.26 8.60
C GLU A 211 -8.31 17.33 8.58
N LYS A 212 -8.24 16.22 7.81
CA LYS A 212 -9.31 15.22 7.73
C LYS A 212 -9.71 14.65 9.10
N SER A 213 -8.73 14.48 9.98
CA SER A 213 -8.90 13.96 11.34
C SER A 213 -9.85 14.81 12.18
N GLU A 214 -9.74 16.13 12.09
CA GLU A 214 -10.56 17.07 12.85
C GLU A 214 -12.01 17.08 12.36
N ILE A 215 -12.22 17.04 11.04
CA ILE A 215 -13.56 16.96 10.44
C ILE A 215 -14.24 15.63 10.78
N ILE A 216 -13.51 14.52 10.71
CA ILE A 216 -14.04 13.20 11.10
C ILE A 216 -14.40 13.17 12.59
N ASN A 217 -13.58 13.77 13.45
CA ASN A 217 -13.86 13.83 14.89
C ASN A 217 -15.14 14.65 15.17
N PHE A 218 -15.30 15.80 14.51
CA PHE A 218 -16.51 16.61 14.62
C PHE A 218 -17.76 15.84 14.15
N LEU A 219 -17.68 15.16 13.00
CA LEU A 219 -18.78 14.32 12.51
C LEU A 219 -19.07 13.14 13.45
N SER A 220 -18.04 12.54 14.05
CA SER A 220 -18.20 11.45 15.01
C SER A 220 -18.92 11.86 16.28
N GLN A 221 -18.70 13.09 16.75
CA GLN A 221 -19.38 13.64 17.92
C GLN A 221 -20.86 13.91 17.63
N ASN A 222 -21.20 14.32 16.41
CA ASN A 222 -22.56 14.70 16.03
C ASN A 222 -23.44 13.53 15.53
N PHE A 223 -22.83 12.48 14.95
CA PHE A 223 -23.59 11.37 14.36
C PHE A 223 -23.64 10.09 15.21
N HIS A 224 -22.80 9.94 16.24
CA HIS A 224 -22.67 8.69 17.02
C HIS A 224 -22.53 7.41 16.16
N LEU A 225 -21.97 7.54 14.95
CA LEU A 225 -21.81 6.44 13.99
C LEU A 225 -20.44 5.76 14.15
N LYS A 226 -20.33 4.51 13.67
CA LYS A 226 -19.04 3.82 13.57
C LYS A 226 -18.12 4.59 12.61
N LYS A 227 -16.83 4.69 12.95
CA LYS A 227 -15.81 5.46 12.21
C LYS A 227 -15.83 5.25 10.69
N TYR A 228 -16.00 4.01 10.22
CA TYR A 228 -16.02 3.70 8.78
C TYR A 228 -17.23 4.31 8.04
N LEU A 229 -18.37 4.49 8.70
CA LEU A 229 -19.54 5.15 8.09
C LEU A 229 -19.30 6.65 7.96
N ILE A 230 -18.63 7.25 8.93
CA ILE A 230 -18.27 8.68 8.91
C ILE A 230 -17.24 8.95 7.81
N GLU A 231 -16.26 8.07 7.64
CA GLU A 231 -15.31 8.15 6.52
C GLU A 231 -16.00 8.06 5.17
N LYS A 232 -16.98 7.14 5.03
CA LYS A 232 -17.79 7.04 3.81
C LYS A 232 -18.62 8.30 3.55
N ILE A 233 -19.26 8.86 4.59
CA ILE A 233 -20.02 10.11 4.49
C ILE A 233 -19.11 11.28 4.08
N PHE A 234 -17.93 11.38 4.67
CA PHE A 234 -16.95 12.41 4.31
C PHE A 234 -16.52 12.27 2.85
N ASP A 235 -16.24 11.05 2.39
CA ASP A 235 -15.87 10.81 1.00
C ASP A 235 -17.04 11.09 0.03
N ASP A 236 -18.29 10.83 0.43
CA ASP A 236 -19.49 11.16 -0.35
C ASP A 236 -19.69 12.69 -0.45
N VAL A 237 -19.40 13.44 0.63
CA VAL A 237 -19.46 14.92 0.63
C VAL A 237 -18.33 15.52 -0.21
N LEU A 238 -17.14 14.93 -0.16
CA LEU A 238 -16.02 15.31 -1.03
C LEU A 238 -16.38 15.13 -2.51
N ARG A 239 -17.05 14.02 -2.86
CA ARG A 239 -17.59 13.79 -4.22
C ARG A 239 -18.68 14.79 -4.59
N GLY A 240 -19.43 15.30 -3.61
CA GLY A 240 -20.43 16.34 -3.76
C GLY A 240 -19.87 17.74 -4.09
N ALA A 241 -18.54 17.89 -4.20
CA ALA A 241 -17.84 19.13 -4.53
C ALA A 241 -18.06 20.29 -3.53
N ILE A 242 -18.45 19.99 -2.29
CA ILE A 242 -18.61 21.00 -1.23
C ILE A 242 -17.26 21.37 -0.60
N ILE A 243 -16.32 20.44 -0.58
CA ILE A 243 -14.99 20.59 0.00
C ILE A 243 -13.93 20.31 -1.09
N GLU A 244 -12.84 21.08 -1.11
CA GLU A 244 -11.65 20.83 -1.93
C GLU A 244 -10.40 20.55 -1.07
N THR A 245 -9.43 19.88 -1.69
CA THR A 245 -8.12 19.62 -1.08
C THR A 245 -7.19 20.80 -1.31
N ASP A 246 -6.62 21.33 -0.23
CA ASP A 246 -5.56 22.34 -0.26
C ASP A 246 -4.22 21.70 0.12
N THR A 247 -3.25 21.73 -0.80
CA THR A 247 -1.91 21.16 -0.61
C THR A 247 -0.84 22.23 -0.36
N SER A 248 -1.22 23.49 -0.13
CA SER A 248 -0.28 24.63 -0.08
C SER A 248 0.73 24.59 1.07
N HIS A 249 0.54 23.72 2.07
CA HIS A 249 1.39 23.66 3.28
C HIS A 249 2.00 22.28 3.57
N GLY A 250 2.12 21.40 2.57
CA GLY A 250 2.83 20.12 2.70
C GLY A 250 2.07 19.02 3.48
N SER A 251 0.94 19.35 4.11
CA SER A 251 -0.06 18.38 4.60
C SER A 251 -1.37 18.53 3.82
N LEU A 252 -2.09 17.41 3.65
CA LEU A 252 -3.34 17.37 2.89
C LEU A 252 -4.47 17.96 3.76
N LYS A 253 -4.88 19.19 3.45
CA LYS A 253 -5.91 19.93 4.17
C LYS A 253 -7.17 20.10 3.31
N TYR A 254 -8.26 20.45 3.96
CA TYR A 254 -9.58 20.56 3.35
C TYR A 254 -10.19 21.93 3.66
N LYS A 255 -10.82 22.55 2.66
CA LYS A 255 -11.57 23.81 2.79
C LYS A 255 -12.81 23.78 1.89
N LEU A 256 -13.78 24.64 2.14
CA LEU A 256 -14.96 24.76 1.28
C LEU A 256 -14.57 25.27 -0.11
N THR A 257 -15.22 24.69 -1.12
CA THR A 257 -15.17 25.18 -2.50
C THR A 257 -15.99 26.47 -2.65
N SER A 258 -15.85 27.17 -3.78
CA SER A 258 -16.74 28.30 -4.11
C SER A 258 -18.22 27.90 -4.15
N TYR A 259 -18.52 26.64 -4.47
CA TYR A 259 -19.88 26.08 -4.43
C TYR A 259 -20.36 25.79 -2.99
N GLY A 260 -19.47 25.32 -2.12
CA GLY A 260 -19.77 25.17 -0.69
C GLY A 260 -20.06 26.53 -0.03
N LEU A 261 -19.27 27.56 -0.37
CA LEU A 261 -19.47 28.92 0.13
C LEU A 261 -20.78 29.54 -0.37
N SER A 262 -21.18 29.31 -1.63
CA SER A 262 -22.47 29.81 -2.13
C SER A 262 -23.65 29.17 -1.41
N LYS A 263 -23.56 27.89 -1.03
CA LYS A 263 -24.60 27.23 -0.22
C LYS A 263 -24.76 27.84 1.17
N ILE A 264 -23.68 28.29 1.80
CA ILE A 264 -23.76 29.03 3.08
C ILE A 264 -24.51 30.34 2.87
N ILE A 265 -24.12 31.10 1.84
CA ILE A 265 -24.75 32.39 1.51
C ILE A 265 -26.25 32.22 1.21
N ASP A 266 -26.63 31.19 0.46
CA ASP A 266 -28.03 30.87 0.14
C ASP A 266 -28.85 30.40 1.36
N SER A 267 -28.18 29.93 2.42
CA SER A 267 -28.81 29.51 3.68
C SER A 267 -29.05 30.65 4.67
N ILE A 268 -28.48 31.84 4.44
CA ILE A 268 -28.75 33.04 5.24
C ILE A 268 -30.09 33.63 4.77
N PRO A 269 -31.15 33.66 5.61
CA PRO A 269 -32.42 34.25 5.22
C PRO A 269 -32.22 35.74 4.92
N ASN A 270 -32.61 36.16 3.71
CA ASN A 270 -32.58 37.54 3.20
C ASN A 270 -32.53 38.61 4.31
N LEU A 271 -31.33 39.11 4.59
CA LEU A 271 -31.18 40.41 5.24
C LEU A 271 -31.56 41.45 4.20
N ASN A 272 -32.86 41.79 4.18
CA ASN A 272 -33.36 43.00 3.53
C ASN A 272 -32.59 44.19 4.11
N PHE A 273 -31.71 44.79 3.31
CA PHE A 273 -31.28 46.18 3.47
C PHE A 273 -32.24 47.10 2.70
#